data_AF-A0A1H1TMW2-F1
#
_entry.id   AF-A0A1H1TMW2-F1
#
_cell.length_a   1.000
_cell.length_b   1.000
_cell.length_c   1.000
_cell.angle_alpha   90.00
_cell.angle_beta   90.00
_cell.angle_gamma   90.00
#
_symmetry.space_group_name_H-M   'P 1'
#
loop_
_entity.id
_entity.type
_entity.pdbx_description
1 polymer ?
#
loop_
_entity_poly.entity_id
_entity_poly.type
_entity_poly.pdbx_seq_one_letter_code
_entity_poly.pdbx_strand_id
1 'polypeptide(L)'
;MNWKSLVNRAARIGVREGLRYLRESQSKKKPGGSSQATDARRRDSARSGDGGAASAGSAEHAGSGGTGTYPGDFTGSIKVSYSPDLDGDADPGEVVWGWIPFEEDYSQGKDRPSLVVGRDARWVLALMLTSKDHIPGAVGEVREDRHAKWMNIGTGDWDSQGRPSELRLDRIIRLDPDSIRREGAIMPRDVFDRVAEHISG
;
A
#
# COMPACT_ATOMS: atom_id res chain seq x y z
N MET A 1 6.17 39.61 31.96
CA MET A 1 5.82 39.06 30.63
C MET A 1 7.00 38.30 30.06
N ASN A 2 6.70 37.38 29.14
CA ASN A 2 7.57 36.83 28.10
C ASN A 2 8.50 35.62 28.39
N TRP A 3 8.12 34.49 27.77
CA TRP A 3 8.95 33.58 26.96
C TRP A 3 10.33 33.14 27.47
N LYS A 4 10.39 31.92 28.03
CA LYS A 4 11.62 31.13 28.14
C LYS A 4 11.52 29.85 27.31
N SER A 5 12.61 29.51 26.63
CA SER A 5 12.99 28.15 26.20
C SER A 5 12.36 27.52 24.93
N LEU A 6 12.63 28.15 23.78
CA LEU A 6 13.04 27.46 22.53
C LEU A 6 14.35 28.19 22.11
N VAL A 7 15.43 27.61 21.56
CA VAL A 7 15.57 26.55 20.54
C VAL A 7 16.98 25.88 20.66
N ASN A 8 17.20 24.78 19.92
CA ASN A 8 18.47 24.28 19.34
C ASN A 8 19.33 23.20 20.06
N ARG A 9 19.32 21.98 19.49
CA ARG A 9 20.46 21.23 18.88
C ARG A 9 19.92 19.88 18.36
N ALA A 10 20.01 19.44 17.10
CA ALA A 10 20.98 19.57 16.00
C ALA A 10 22.18 18.60 16.04
N ALA A 11 22.02 17.43 15.39
CA ALA A 11 23.08 16.59 14.77
C ALA A 11 22.39 15.62 13.78
N ARG A 12 22.42 15.86 12.47
CA ARG A 12 23.45 15.45 11.48
C ARG A 12 23.62 13.93 11.31
N ILE A 13 23.23 13.44 10.13
CA ILE A 13 24.10 12.89 9.07
C ILE A 13 23.27 12.92 7.77
N GLY A 14 23.90 13.02 6.59
CA GLY A 14 23.16 13.05 5.33
C GLY A 14 23.91 12.47 4.14
N VAL A 15 23.16 12.39 3.03
CA VAL A 15 23.62 12.27 1.63
C VAL A 15 24.25 10.92 1.22
N ARG A 16 23.43 10.08 0.58
CA ARG A 16 23.65 9.23 -0.63
C ARG A 16 22.68 8.03 -0.60
N GLU A 17 22.03 7.60 -1.68
CA GLU A 17 21.97 8.11 -3.05
C GLU A 17 20.68 7.60 -3.70
N GLY A 18 19.86 8.48 -4.29
CA GLY A 18 18.74 8.07 -5.13
C GLY A 18 19.12 8.21 -6.59
N LEU A 19 19.17 7.12 -7.36
CA LEU A 19 19.22 7.13 -8.84
C LEU A 19 19.09 5.72 -9.44
N ARG A 20 17.85 5.25 -9.62
CA ARG A 20 17.49 4.33 -10.71
C ARG A 20 16.14 4.76 -11.30
N TYR A 21 16.05 4.64 -12.62
CA TYR A 21 14.95 5.03 -13.53
C TYR A 21 15.11 6.31 -14.36
N LEU A 22 16.33 6.65 -14.76
CA LEU A 22 16.58 7.26 -16.07
C LEU A 22 17.86 6.68 -16.69
N ARG A 23 17.72 5.92 -17.78
CA ARG A 23 18.55 5.93 -19.01
C ARG A 23 18.40 4.62 -19.82
N GLU A 24 17.25 4.46 -20.45
CA GLU A 24 17.14 3.68 -21.68
C GLU A 24 17.77 4.51 -22.82
N SER A 25 19.07 4.37 -23.07
CA SER A 25 19.69 4.74 -24.36
C SER A 25 21.16 4.31 -24.45
N GLN A 26 21.50 3.72 -25.59
CA GLN A 26 22.84 3.32 -26.06
C GLN A 26 23.42 2.00 -25.50
N SER A 27 22.73 0.92 -25.82
CA SER A 27 23.33 -0.41 -25.97
C SER A 27 24.19 -0.50 -27.26
N LYS A 28 25.53 -0.49 -27.14
CA LYS A 28 26.47 -1.14 -28.11
C LYS A 28 27.96 -1.03 -27.71
N LYS A 29 28.53 -2.10 -27.15
CA LYS A 29 29.82 -2.71 -27.57
C LYS A 29 30.19 -3.94 -26.71
N LYS A 30 30.48 -5.06 -27.40
CA LYS A 30 31.23 -6.25 -26.91
C LYS A 30 32.72 -6.10 -27.34
N PRO A 31 33.63 -7.08 -27.14
CA PRO A 31 34.11 -7.62 -25.86
C PRO A 31 35.67 -7.78 -25.83
N GLY A 32 36.22 -8.38 -24.77
CA GLY A 32 37.57 -8.96 -24.73
C GLY A 32 38.45 -8.45 -23.58
N GLY A 33 39.32 -9.25 -22.95
CA GLY A 33 39.56 -10.70 -23.06
C GLY A 33 40.97 -11.10 -22.59
N SER A 34 41.10 -12.25 -21.91
CA SER A 34 42.38 -12.87 -21.43
C SER A 34 43.12 -12.08 -20.31
N SER A 35 43.93 -12.61 -19.38
CA SER A 35 44.47 -13.97 -19.05
C SER A 35 44.68 -14.08 -17.50
N GLN A 36 45.18 -15.15 -16.84
CA GLN A 36 45.69 -16.45 -17.30
C GLN A 36 45.43 -17.67 -16.36
N ALA A 37 46.21 -17.85 -15.28
CA ALA A 37 46.49 -19.11 -14.57
C ALA A 37 47.28 -18.85 -13.24
N THR A 38 47.60 -19.75 -12.30
CA THR A 38 47.62 -21.24 -12.17
C THR A 38 47.18 -21.64 -10.71
N ASP A 39 47.28 -22.87 -10.13
CA ASP A 39 47.69 -24.23 -10.55
C ASP A 39 47.01 -25.36 -9.70
N ALA A 40 47.17 -26.60 -10.15
CA ALA A 40 47.42 -27.85 -9.41
C ALA A 40 46.58 -28.36 -8.21
N ARG A 41 45.81 -29.44 -8.53
CA ARG A 41 45.95 -30.84 -8.03
C ARG A 41 45.22 -31.33 -6.76
N ARG A 42 44.47 -32.45 -6.98
CA ARG A 42 44.24 -33.64 -6.10
C ARG A 42 43.31 -33.41 -4.88
N ARG A 43 42.47 -34.38 -4.45
CA ARG A 43 41.99 -35.67 -5.01
C ARG A 43 40.77 -36.15 -4.19
N ASP A 44 40.09 -37.18 -4.70
CA ASP A 44 39.35 -38.24 -3.98
C ASP A 44 37.95 -37.99 -3.35
N SER A 45 37.05 -38.88 -3.80
CA SER A 45 35.98 -39.58 -3.05
C SER A 45 34.59 -38.95 -2.89
N ALA A 46 33.62 -39.69 -3.43
CA ALA A 46 32.18 -39.48 -3.26
C ALA A 46 31.64 -40.00 -1.91
N ARG A 47 30.54 -39.41 -1.44
CA ARG A 47 29.52 -40.09 -0.61
C ARG A 47 28.17 -39.37 -0.67
N SER A 48 27.11 -40.13 -0.41
CA SER A 48 25.70 -39.82 -0.68
C SER A 48 24.97 -39.10 0.46
N GLY A 49 23.80 -38.54 0.14
CA GLY A 49 22.84 -37.89 1.04
C GLY A 49 22.20 -36.71 0.30
N ASP A 50 21.07 -36.90 -0.37
CA ASP A 50 19.70 -36.90 0.16
C ASP A 50 19.25 -35.51 0.67
N GLY A 51 18.02 -35.11 0.32
CA GLY A 51 17.50 -33.75 0.52
C GLY A 51 16.90 -33.15 -0.74
N GLY A 52 15.70 -33.60 -1.11
CA GLY A 52 14.90 -32.93 -2.13
C GLY A 52 14.33 -31.59 -1.63
N ALA A 53 14.43 -30.55 -2.45
CA ALA A 53 13.58 -29.36 -2.35
C ALA A 53 13.16 -28.97 -3.77
N ALA A 54 11.85 -28.87 -3.99
CA ALA A 54 11.29 -28.69 -5.32
C ALA A 54 11.69 -27.35 -5.93
N SER A 55 11.71 -27.33 -7.26
CA SER A 55 11.76 -26.12 -8.07
C SER A 55 10.85 -25.04 -7.50
N ALA A 56 11.42 -23.87 -7.18
CA ALA A 56 10.65 -22.65 -6.94
C ALA A 56 10.02 -22.21 -8.28
N GLY A 57 8.95 -22.89 -8.68
CA GLY A 57 8.10 -22.47 -9.76
C GLY A 57 7.50 -21.13 -9.39
N SER A 58 7.78 -20.11 -10.21
CA SER A 58 7.08 -18.84 -10.15
C SER A 58 5.58 -19.12 -10.28
N ALA A 59 4.88 -19.13 -9.14
CA ALA A 59 3.44 -19.21 -9.12
C ALA A 59 2.91 -17.86 -9.61
N GLU A 60 2.78 -17.74 -10.93
CA GLU A 60 1.95 -16.75 -11.58
C GLU A 60 0.51 -16.93 -11.08
N HIS A 61 0.17 -16.32 -9.94
CA HIS A 61 -1.20 -15.96 -9.66
C HIS A 61 -1.58 -14.80 -10.58
N ALA A 62 -1.79 -15.14 -11.86
CA ALA A 62 -2.73 -14.45 -12.71
C ALA A 62 -4.09 -14.54 -11.99
N GLY A 63 -4.43 -13.48 -11.27
CA GLY A 63 -5.50 -13.47 -10.28
C GLY A 63 -6.86 -13.73 -10.91
N SER A 64 -7.29 -15.00 -10.90
CA SER A 64 -8.70 -15.39 -11.04
C SER A 64 -9.48 -15.04 -9.75
N GLY A 65 -9.37 -13.78 -9.32
CA GLY A 65 -10.01 -13.23 -8.14
C GLY A 65 -11.13 -12.31 -8.56
N GLY A 66 -12.35 -12.84 -8.67
CA GLY A 66 -13.56 -12.06 -8.84
C GLY A 66 -13.75 -11.39 -10.20
N THR A 67 -14.15 -12.15 -11.23
CA THR A 67 -14.86 -11.58 -12.39
C THR A 67 -16.32 -11.25 -12.05
N GLY A 68 -16.57 -10.71 -10.87
CA GLY A 68 -17.73 -9.86 -10.63
C GLY A 68 -17.40 -8.51 -11.27
N THR A 69 -18.02 -8.19 -12.40
CA THR A 69 -17.81 -6.92 -13.11
C THR A 69 -17.91 -5.78 -12.11
N TYR A 70 -16.84 -4.97 -11.99
CA TYR A 70 -16.78 -3.89 -11.01
C TYR A 70 -18.01 -2.99 -11.19
N PRO A 71 -18.88 -2.83 -10.17
CA PRO A 71 -20.14 -2.10 -10.27
C PRO A 71 -19.98 -0.58 -10.41
N GLY A 72 -18.74 -0.08 -10.44
CA GLY A 72 -18.41 1.33 -10.35
C GLY A 72 -18.32 1.82 -8.89
N ASP A 73 -17.67 2.97 -8.73
CA ASP A 73 -17.52 3.66 -7.45
C ASP A 73 -18.90 4.04 -6.85
N PHE A 74 -18.97 4.15 -5.53
CA PHE A 74 -20.20 4.51 -4.81
C PHE A 74 -20.43 6.02 -4.82
N THR A 75 -21.63 6.44 -5.25
CA THR A 75 -22.02 7.86 -5.41
C THR A 75 -23.27 8.25 -4.61
N GLY A 76 -23.77 7.36 -3.75
CA GLY A 76 -24.90 7.64 -2.86
C GLY A 76 -24.48 8.33 -1.57
N SER A 77 -25.45 8.61 -0.68
CA SER A 77 -25.18 9.06 0.68
C SER A 77 -24.68 7.90 1.55
N ILE A 78 -23.53 8.05 2.21
CA ILE A 78 -23.02 7.07 3.17
C ILE A 78 -23.62 7.35 4.56
N LYS A 79 -24.12 6.31 5.21
CA LYS A 79 -24.35 6.31 6.66
C LYS A 79 -23.13 5.69 7.33
N VAL A 80 -22.23 6.54 7.80
CA VAL A 80 -20.98 6.11 8.42
C VAL A 80 -21.27 5.60 9.84
N SER A 81 -20.72 4.44 10.19
CA SER A 81 -20.65 3.91 11.56
C SER A 81 -19.21 3.52 11.86
N TYR A 82 -18.84 3.48 13.14
CA TYR A 82 -17.56 2.92 13.58
C TYR A 82 -17.83 1.77 14.53
N SER A 83 -17.52 0.56 14.07
CA SER A 83 -17.74 -0.71 14.73
C SER A 83 -16.74 -1.76 14.23
N PRO A 84 -15.41 -1.51 14.30
CA PRO A 84 -14.40 -2.47 13.84
C PRO A 84 -14.36 -3.69 14.78
N ASP A 85 -14.26 -4.90 14.22
CA ASP A 85 -14.05 -6.14 14.95
C ASP A 85 -13.27 -7.12 14.07
N LEU A 86 -12.11 -7.58 14.54
CA LEU A 86 -11.18 -8.40 13.75
C LEU A 86 -11.61 -9.89 13.73
N ASP A 87 -12.88 -10.14 13.44
CA ASP A 87 -13.51 -11.46 13.41
C ASP A 87 -13.31 -12.20 12.07
N GLY A 88 -12.98 -11.47 11.01
CA GLY A 88 -12.72 -11.98 9.68
C GLY A 88 -13.66 -11.47 8.58
N ASP A 89 -14.71 -10.74 8.95
CA ASP A 89 -15.45 -9.84 8.06
C ASP A 89 -14.74 -8.47 7.97
N ALA A 90 -15.14 -7.64 7.00
CA ALA A 90 -14.56 -6.31 6.79
C ALA A 90 -15.53 -5.24 7.33
N ASP A 91 -15.30 -4.77 8.56
CA ASP A 91 -16.23 -3.91 9.30
C ASP A 91 -15.85 -2.41 9.34
N PRO A 92 -16.82 -1.48 9.45
CA PRO A 92 -16.56 -0.04 9.41
C PRO A 92 -15.62 0.45 10.52
N GLY A 93 -14.49 1.01 10.12
CA GLY A 93 -13.37 1.37 11.01
C GLY A 93 -12.10 0.56 10.78
N GLU A 94 -12.16 -0.54 10.02
CA GLU A 94 -10.97 -1.32 9.67
C GLU A 94 -10.29 -0.86 8.39
N VAL A 95 -8.96 -0.99 8.37
CA VAL A 95 -8.15 -0.94 7.17
C VAL A 95 -7.90 -2.38 6.72
N VAL A 96 -8.41 -2.72 5.54
CA VAL A 96 -8.29 -4.06 4.93
C VAL A 96 -7.50 -3.99 3.63
N TRP A 97 -6.90 -5.09 3.21
CA TRP A 97 -6.23 -5.15 1.90
C TRP A 97 -7.16 -5.70 0.82
N GLY A 98 -7.17 -5.08 -0.36
CA GLY A 98 -7.99 -5.52 -1.47
C GLY A 98 -7.65 -4.86 -2.80
N TRP A 99 -8.21 -5.42 -3.87
CA TRP A 99 -8.00 -4.94 -5.24
C TRP A 99 -8.71 -3.60 -5.49
N ILE A 100 -7.92 -2.54 -5.69
CA ILE A 100 -8.43 -1.20 -6.02
C ILE A 100 -8.27 -0.94 -7.51
N PRO A 101 -9.38 -0.77 -8.27
CA PRO A 101 -9.32 -0.55 -9.70
C PRO A 101 -8.84 0.88 -10.05
N PHE A 102 -8.16 1.02 -11.18
CA PHE A 102 -7.73 2.32 -11.70
C PHE A 102 -8.92 3.11 -12.28
N GLU A 103 -8.84 4.43 -12.28
CA GLU A 103 -9.95 5.29 -12.77
C GLU A 103 -10.06 5.30 -14.28
N GLU A 104 -8.93 5.14 -14.96
CA GLU A 104 -8.81 5.15 -16.41
C GLU A 104 -9.25 3.83 -17.05
N ASP A 105 -9.15 2.73 -16.30
CA ASP A 105 -9.50 1.38 -16.73
C ASP A 105 -9.79 0.49 -15.51
N TYR A 106 -11.08 0.25 -15.22
CA TYR A 106 -11.52 -0.58 -14.10
C TYR A 106 -11.20 -2.08 -14.26
N SER A 107 -10.75 -2.54 -15.44
CA SER A 107 -10.22 -3.90 -15.61
C SER A 107 -8.79 -4.04 -15.08
N GLN A 108 -8.10 -2.91 -14.87
CA GLN A 108 -6.81 -2.83 -14.22
C GLN A 108 -6.95 -2.29 -12.80
N GLY A 109 -5.95 -2.58 -11.97
CA GLY A 109 -5.97 -2.23 -10.56
C GLY A 109 -4.67 -2.61 -9.86
N LYS A 110 -4.65 -2.43 -8.55
CA LYS A 110 -3.58 -2.94 -7.68
C LYS A 110 -4.14 -3.24 -6.30
N ASP A 111 -3.52 -4.19 -5.62
CA ASP A 111 -3.79 -4.45 -4.21
C ASP A 111 -3.34 -3.28 -3.33
N ARG A 112 -4.15 -2.90 -2.34
CA ARG A 112 -3.89 -1.80 -1.41
C ARG A 112 -4.54 -2.00 -0.05
N PRO A 113 -4.00 -1.37 1.02
CA PRO A 113 -4.80 -1.06 2.20
C PRO A 113 -5.88 -0.03 1.86
N SER A 114 -7.09 -0.23 2.38
CA SER A 114 -8.27 0.65 2.22
C SER A 114 -9.12 0.65 3.49
N LEU A 115 -9.57 1.83 3.92
CA LEU A 115 -10.43 2.00 5.10
C LEU A 115 -11.88 1.67 4.76
N VAL A 116 -12.47 0.69 5.44
CA VAL A 116 -13.89 0.36 5.38
C VAL A 116 -14.70 1.45 6.09
N VAL A 117 -15.71 1.98 5.40
CA VAL A 117 -16.57 3.08 5.89
C VAL A 117 -18.07 2.73 5.92
N GLY A 118 -18.46 1.59 5.35
CA GLY A 118 -19.86 1.16 5.30
C GLY A 118 -20.09 -0.03 4.37
N ARG A 119 -21.36 -0.30 4.05
CA ARG A 119 -21.79 -1.36 3.11
C ARG A 119 -22.88 -0.85 2.15
N ASP A 120 -22.89 -1.39 0.93
CA ASP A 120 -23.91 -1.16 -0.11
C ASP A 120 -24.38 -2.52 -0.66
N ALA A 121 -25.53 -3.00 -0.18
CA ALA A 121 -26.01 -4.36 -0.39
C ALA A 121 -24.93 -5.43 -0.06
N ARG A 122 -24.36 -6.10 -1.07
CA ARG A 122 -23.28 -7.09 -0.89
C ARG A 122 -21.87 -6.48 -0.86
N TRP A 123 -21.72 -5.20 -1.19
CA TRP A 123 -20.42 -4.56 -1.37
C TRP A 123 -19.95 -3.89 -0.09
N VAL A 124 -18.65 -4.03 0.20
CA VAL A 124 -17.97 -3.26 1.24
C VAL A 124 -17.60 -1.90 0.64
N LEU A 125 -17.94 -0.81 1.33
CA LEU A 125 -17.58 0.54 0.91
C LEU A 125 -16.24 0.92 1.55
N ALA A 126 -15.25 1.28 0.74
CA ALA A 126 -13.92 1.58 1.23
C ALA A 126 -13.26 2.81 0.56
N LEU A 127 -12.44 3.52 1.32
CA LEU A 127 -11.58 4.60 0.86
C LEU A 127 -10.14 4.09 0.72
N MET A 128 -9.49 4.34 -0.42
CA MET A 128 -8.13 3.84 -0.64
C MET A 128 -7.08 4.62 0.18
N LEU A 129 -6.10 3.90 0.75
CA LEU A 129 -4.92 4.51 1.37
C LEU A 129 -3.77 4.67 0.36
N THR A 130 -2.82 5.55 0.70
CA THR A 130 -1.52 5.70 0.05
C THR A 130 -0.46 6.20 1.04
N SER A 131 0.76 5.66 1.01
CA SER A 131 1.93 6.22 1.73
C SER A 131 2.78 7.16 0.86
N LYS A 132 2.25 7.55 -0.31
CA LYS A 132 2.77 8.69 -1.09
C LYS A 132 2.20 9.96 -0.49
N ASP A 133 3.07 10.90 -0.14
CA ASP A 133 2.73 12.27 0.24
C ASP A 133 2.10 13.01 -0.96
N HIS A 134 0.82 13.37 -0.84
CA HIS A 134 0.15 14.37 -1.68
C HIS A 134 -0.08 15.66 -0.90
N ILE A 135 -0.18 15.63 0.43
CA ILE A 135 -0.50 16.78 1.26
C ILE A 135 0.43 16.92 2.49
N PRO A 136 1.15 18.05 2.64
CA PRO A 136 1.93 18.30 3.85
C PRO A 136 0.99 18.51 5.05
N GLY A 137 1.45 18.29 6.27
CA GLY A 137 0.72 18.71 7.48
C GLY A 137 0.50 17.61 8.51
N ALA A 138 -0.37 17.89 9.47
CA ALA A 138 -0.70 17.03 10.59
C ALA A 138 -1.85 16.04 10.29
N VAL A 139 -1.99 15.03 11.15
CA VAL A 139 -3.08 14.04 11.08
C VAL A 139 -4.44 14.75 11.12
N GLY A 140 -5.26 14.43 10.13
CA GLY A 140 -6.58 14.99 9.86
C GLY A 140 -6.58 16.37 9.20
N GLU A 141 -5.45 16.88 8.72
CA GLU A 141 -5.49 17.92 7.68
C GLU A 141 -6.03 17.34 6.38
N VAL A 142 -6.88 18.12 5.70
CA VAL A 142 -7.48 17.79 4.41
C VAL A 142 -7.09 18.86 3.40
N ARG A 143 -6.67 18.45 2.19
CA ARG A 143 -6.57 19.36 1.03
C ARG A 143 -7.07 18.67 -0.23
N GLU A 144 -7.50 19.51 -1.15
CA GLU A 144 -8.04 19.11 -2.45
C GLU A 144 -7.17 19.75 -3.54
N ASP A 145 -6.79 18.95 -4.53
CA ASP A 145 -6.18 19.43 -5.77
C ASP A 145 -7.17 19.24 -6.94
N ARG A 146 -6.71 19.45 -8.18
CA ARG A 146 -7.57 19.34 -9.37
C ARG A 146 -8.04 17.91 -9.69
N HIS A 147 -7.58 16.91 -8.96
CA HIS A 147 -7.76 15.48 -9.25
C HIS A 147 -8.36 14.70 -8.06
N ALA A 148 -8.03 15.08 -6.82
CA ALA A 148 -8.44 14.33 -5.65
C ALA A 148 -8.41 15.15 -4.35
N LYS A 149 -9.18 14.69 -3.36
CA LYS A 149 -9.27 15.22 -2.00
C LYS A 149 -8.60 14.24 -1.03
N TRP A 150 -7.49 14.67 -0.43
CA TRP A 150 -6.65 13.85 0.44
C TRP A 150 -6.78 14.26 1.89
N MET A 151 -6.68 13.29 2.79
CA MET A 151 -6.62 13.48 4.24
C MET A 151 -5.43 12.74 4.82
N ASN A 152 -4.61 13.41 5.62
CA ASN A 152 -3.49 12.78 6.31
C ASN A 152 -4.02 11.92 7.47
N ILE A 153 -3.62 10.65 7.56
CA ILE A 153 -4.02 9.73 8.63
C ILE A 153 -2.85 9.30 9.53
N GLY A 154 -1.64 9.83 9.28
CA GLY A 154 -0.44 9.47 10.03
C GLY A 154 -0.01 8.02 9.80
N THR A 155 0.52 7.40 10.84
CA THR A 155 1.09 6.04 10.83
C THR A 155 0.18 5.07 11.58
N GLY A 156 0.11 3.82 11.15
CA GLY A 156 -0.59 2.75 11.88
C GLY A 156 -0.26 1.37 11.33
N ASP A 157 -0.82 0.34 11.97
CA ASP A 157 -0.45 -1.07 11.75
C ASP A 157 -0.77 -1.60 10.33
N TRP A 158 -1.54 -0.84 9.55
CA TRP A 158 -1.80 -1.09 8.13
C TRP A 158 -0.56 -0.96 7.22
N ASP A 159 0.53 -0.34 7.70
CA ASP A 159 1.82 -0.27 7.01
C ASP A 159 2.94 -0.79 7.92
N SER A 160 3.47 -1.98 7.60
CA SER A 160 4.54 -2.63 8.36
C SER A 160 5.87 -1.85 8.40
N GLN A 161 6.03 -0.84 7.55
CA GLN A 161 7.17 0.09 7.59
C GLN A 161 6.90 1.32 8.46
N GLY A 162 5.70 1.46 9.03
CA GLY A 162 5.29 2.59 9.88
C GLY A 162 5.30 3.92 9.14
N ARG A 163 5.04 3.94 7.83
CA ARG A 163 5.10 5.17 7.03
C ARG A 163 3.84 6.02 7.20
N PRO A 164 3.97 7.36 7.23
CA PRO A 164 2.82 8.25 7.12
C PRO A 164 1.99 7.93 5.88
N SER A 165 0.68 7.93 6.06
CA SER A 165 -0.31 7.54 5.06
C SER A 165 -1.39 8.61 4.92
N GLU A 166 -2.08 8.58 3.79
CA GLU A 166 -3.19 9.45 3.43
C GLU A 166 -4.37 8.62 2.91
N LEU A 167 -5.58 9.12 3.13
CA LEU A 167 -6.81 8.63 2.51
C LEU A 167 -7.22 9.53 1.35
N ARG A 168 -7.77 8.92 0.29
CA ARG A 168 -8.56 9.66 -0.70
C ARG A 168 -10.03 9.69 -0.27
N LEU A 169 -10.58 10.89 -0.10
CA LEU A 169 -11.93 11.13 0.41
C LEU A 169 -12.99 11.25 -0.69
N ASP A 170 -12.61 11.67 -1.90
CA ASP A 170 -13.53 11.91 -3.03
C ASP A 170 -13.91 10.64 -3.81
N ARG A 171 -13.36 9.47 -3.44
CA ARG A 171 -13.51 8.23 -4.20
C ARG A 171 -13.80 7.02 -3.29
N ILE A 172 -15.07 6.61 -3.24
CA ILE A 172 -15.52 5.44 -2.47
C ILE A 172 -15.61 4.21 -3.39
N ILE A 173 -14.81 3.21 -3.09
CA ILE A 173 -14.69 1.95 -3.84
C ILE A 173 -15.70 0.93 -3.32
N ARG A 174 -16.29 0.14 -4.22
CA ARG A 174 -17.08 -1.05 -3.87
C ARG A 174 -16.19 -2.30 -3.94
N LEU A 175 -15.79 -2.82 -2.79
CA LEU A 175 -15.02 -4.06 -2.68
C LEU A 175 -15.96 -5.27 -2.61
N ASP A 176 -15.61 -6.34 -3.31
CA ASP A 176 -16.23 -7.65 -3.15
C ASP A 176 -15.73 -8.26 -1.84
N PRO A 177 -16.59 -8.67 -0.88
CA PRO A 177 -16.13 -9.31 0.36
C PRO A 177 -15.20 -10.50 0.12
N ASP A 178 -15.43 -11.25 -0.96
CA ASP A 178 -14.66 -12.46 -1.30
C ASP A 178 -13.26 -12.13 -1.88
N SER A 179 -12.97 -10.87 -2.24
CA SER A 179 -11.66 -10.42 -2.72
C SER A 179 -10.81 -9.68 -1.67
N ILE A 180 -11.34 -9.51 -0.45
CA ILE A 180 -10.62 -8.86 0.65
C ILE A 180 -9.63 -9.83 1.29
N ARG A 181 -8.37 -9.37 1.42
CA ARG A 181 -7.31 -10.04 2.15
C ARG A 181 -7.39 -9.68 3.64
N ARG A 182 -7.36 -10.70 4.50
CA ARG A 182 -7.50 -10.60 5.97
C ARG A 182 -6.22 -10.13 6.68
N GLU A 183 -5.61 -9.08 6.14
CA GLU A 183 -4.52 -8.31 6.78
C GLU A 183 -5.12 -7.03 7.36
N GLY A 184 -6.02 -7.20 8.35
CA GLY A 184 -6.80 -6.11 8.95
C GLY A 184 -6.01 -5.33 10.01
N ALA A 185 -6.27 -4.02 10.08
CA ALA A 185 -5.84 -3.14 11.16
C ALA A 185 -6.99 -2.19 11.55
N ILE A 186 -7.01 -1.67 12.77
CA ILE A 186 -8.08 -0.76 13.22
C ILE A 186 -7.64 0.70 13.06
N MET A 187 -8.45 1.52 12.38
CA MET A 187 -8.26 2.97 12.32
C MET A 187 -8.59 3.60 13.68
N PRO A 188 -7.76 4.51 14.23
CA PRO A 188 -8.13 5.25 15.43
C PRO A 188 -9.45 5.99 15.27
N ARG A 189 -10.35 5.87 16.26
CA ARG A 189 -11.70 6.45 16.22
C ARG A 189 -11.69 7.96 15.91
N ASP A 190 -10.78 8.72 16.49
CA ASP A 190 -10.69 10.17 16.29
C ASP A 190 -10.28 10.56 14.86
N VAL A 191 -9.50 9.72 14.19
CA VAL A 191 -9.17 9.87 12.76
C VAL A 191 -10.38 9.47 11.91
N PHE A 192 -11.05 8.37 12.25
CA PHE A 192 -12.25 7.90 11.55
C PHE A 192 -13.42 8.89 11.63
N ASP A 193 -13.67 9.47 12.81
CA ASP A 193 -14.75 10.44 13.01
C ASP A 193 -14.51 11.68 12.11
N ARG A 194 -13.26 12.13 11.92
CA ARG A 194 -12.91 13.17 10.93
C ARG A 194 -13.07 12.72 9.47
N VAL A 195 -12.81 11.45 9.15
CA VAL A 195 -13.12 10.91 7.81
C VAL A 195 -14.63 10.99 7.55
N ALA A 196 -15.45 10.63 8.54
CA ALA A 196 -16.91 10.65 8.45
C ALA A 196 -17.46 12.05 8.14
N GLU A 197 -16.88 13.11 8.72
CA GLU A 197 -17.23 14.52 8.44
C GLU A 197 -17.10 14.90 6.95
N HIS A 198 -16.27 14.19 6.17
CA HIS A 198 -15.94 14.53 4.79
C HIS A 198 -16.64 13.66 3.72
N ILE A 199 -17.26 12.55 4.13
CA ILE A 199 -17.91 11.56 3.22
C ILE A 199 -19.39 11.30 3.54
N SER A 200 -19.88 11.75 4.69
CA SER A 200 -21.30 11.69 5.03
C SER A 200 -22.08 12.74 4.23
N GLY A 201 -23.32 12.41 3.85
CA GLY A 201 -24.25 13.30 3.14
C GLY A 201 -25.45 13.72 3.97
#